data_AF-A0A5K1F2Y8-F1
#
_entry.id   AF-A0A5K1F2Y8-F1
#
_cell.length_a   1.000
_cell.length_b   1.000
_cell.length_c   1.000
_cell.angle_alpha   90.00
_cell.angle_beta   90.00
_cell.angle_gamma   90.00
#
_symmetry.space_group_name_H-M   'P 1'
#
loop_
_entity.id
_entity.type
_entity.pdbx_description
1 polymer ?
#
loop_
_entity_poly.entity_id
_entity_poly.type
_entity_poly.pdbx_seq_one_letter_code
_entity_poly.pdbx_strand_id
1 'polypeptide(L)'
;EALYNIARAFHHVGFVTLAAAYYEKVLATHEKDYPIPMLPSEEEGLEIGMKGYCSLHREAAYNLHLIYKSSGALDLARQVLKDYCRL
;
A
#
# COMPACT_ATOMS: atom_id res chain seq x y z
N GLU A 1 -3.25 7.43 4.00
CA GLU A 1 -4.57 6.84 4.40
C GLU A 1 -5.78 7.25 3.54
N ALA A 2 -6.22 8.52 3.50
CA ALA A 2 -7.47 8.90 2.82
C ALA A 2 -7.56 8.45 1.34
N LEU A 3 -6.45 8.60 0.59
CA LEU A 3 -6.36 8.14 -0.81
C LEU A 3 -6.59 6.64 -0.96
N TYR A 4 -6.07 5.84 -0.02
CA TYR A 4 -6.25 4.39 -0.03
C TYR A 4 -7.72 4.01 0.21
N ASN A 5 -8.38 4.67 1.17
CA ASN A 5 -9.80 4.42 1.45
C ASN A 5 -10.69 4.78 0.26
N ILE A 6 -10.39 5.87 -0.45
CA ILE A 6 -11.08 6.24 -1.69
C ILE A 6 -10.84 5.19 -2.79
N ALA A 7 -9.59 4.75 -2.99
CA ALA A 7 -9.26 3.71 -3.96
C ALA A 7 -10.03 2.42 -3.67
N ARG A 8 -10.09 2.01 -2.40
CA ARG A 8 -10.80 0.81 -1.95
C ARG A 8 -12.32 0.92 -2.13
N ALA A 9 -12.89 2.08 -1.87
CA ALA A 9 -14.31 2.33 -2.15
C ALA A 9 -14.62 2.17 -3.65
N PHE A 10 -13.82 2.79 -4.53
CA PHE A 10 -13.97 2.63 -5.98
C PHE A 10 -13.78 1.19 -6.45
N HIS A 11 -12.81 0.48 -5.87
CA HIS A 11 -12.57 -0.92 -6.19
C HIS A 11 -13.79 -1.78 -5.84
N HIS A 12 -14.38 -1.61 -4.65
CA HIS A 12 -15.53 -2.37 -4.20
C HIS A 12 -16.79 -2.15 -5.05
N VAL A 13 -17.02 -0.92 -5.53
CA VAL A 13 -18.19 -0.61 -6.37
C VAL A 13 -17.96 -0.90 -7.87
N GLY A 14 -16.78 -1.43 -8.24
CA GLY A 14 -16.46 -1.83 -9.62
C GLY A 14 -15.90 -0.72 -10.50
N PHE A 15 -15.61 0.47 -9.97
CA PHE A 15 -14.92 1.55 -10.71
C PHE A 15 -13.41 1.30 -10.74
N VAL A 16 -13.00 0.22 -11.40
CA VAL A 16 -11.62 -0.30 -11.38
C VAL A 16 -10.58 0.68 -11.96
N THR A 17 -10.91 1.44 -13.00
CA THR A 17 -9.99 2.44 -13.57
C THR A 17 -9.71 3.58 -12.59
N LEU A 18 -10.75 4.05 -11.88
CA LEU A 18 -10.59 5.04 -10.82
C LEU A 18 -9.82 4.45 -9.64
N ALA A 19 -10.14 3.22 -9.23
CA ALA A 19 -9.41 2.54 -8.17
C ALA A 19 -7.91 2.46 -8.47
N ALA A 20 -7.52 2.07 -9.69
CA ALA A 20 -6.12 2.02 -10.11
C ALA A 20 -5.44 3.40 -10.00
N ALA A 21 -6.05 4.44 -10.55
CA ALA A 21 -5.51 5.80 -10.50
C ALA A 21 -5.33 6.31 -9.05
N TYR A 22 -6.23 5.95 -8.14
CA TYR A 22 -6.08 6.33 -6.72
C TYR A 22 -5.05 5.47 -5.99
N TYR A 23 -4.89 4.18 -6.30
CA TYR A 23 -3.80 3.37 -5.76
C TYR A 23 -2.43 3.89 -6.21
N GLU A 24 -2.28 4.27 -7.48
CA GLU A 24 -1.04 4.90 -7.99
C GLU A 24 -0.71 6.19 -7.21
N LYS A 25 -1.72 7.00 -6.85
CA LYS A 25 -1.53 8.18 -5.99
C LYS A 25 -1.07 7.82 -4.58
N VAL A 26 -1.56 6.71 -4.01
CA VAL A 26 -1.06 6.21 -2.72
C VAL A 26 0.42 5.87 -2.84
N LEU A 27 0.81 5.13 -3.88
CA LEU A 27 2.20 4.74 -4.13
C LEU A 27 3.13 5.93 -4.38
N ALA A 28 2.63 6.99 -5.03
CA ALA A 28 3.38 8.20 -5.32
C ALA A 28 3.46 9.18 -4.11
N THR A 29 2.61 9.00 -3.10
CA THR A 29 2.65 9.85 -1.90
C THR A 29 3.80 9.40 -1.02
N HIS A 30 4.77 10.27 -0.78
CA HIS A 30 5.78 10.02 0.24
C HIS A 30 5.11 10.17 1.61
N GLU A 31 4.81 9.06 2.29
CA GLU A 31 4.48 9.16 3.72
C GLU A 31 5.72 9.77 4.39
N LYS A 32 5.54 10.92 5.04
CA LYS A 32 6.52 11.35 6.03
C LYS A 32 6.37 10.32 7.13
N ASP A 33 7.35 9.41 7.22
CA ASP A 33 7.47 8.49 8.34
C ASP A 33 7.51 9.33 9.62
N TYR A 34 6.35 9.57 10.22
CA TYR A 34 6.27 10.02 11.59
C TYR A 34 6.29 8.72 12.39
N PRO A 35 7.46 8.33 12.94
CA PRO A 35 7.46 7.22 13.88
C PRO A 35 6.48 7.57 14.99
N ILE A 36 5.58 6.63 15.27
CA ILE A 36 4.67 6.72 16.41
C ILE A 36 5.54 6.99 17.64
N PRO A 37 5.27 8.04 18.45
CA PRO A 37 6.04 8.29 19.65
C PRO A 37 5.98 7.04 20.54
N MET A 38 7.12 6.41 20.76
CA MET A 38 7.20 5.24 21.64
C MET A 38 6.97 5.68 23.08
N LEU A 39 6.13 4.94 23.80
CA LEU A 39 5.97 5.14 25.24
C LEU A 39 7.26 4.70 25.97
N PRO A 40 7.67 5.37 27.06
CA PRO A 40 8.99 5.17 27.69
C PRO A 40 9.25 3.79 28.33
N SER A 41 8.38 2.79 28.12
CA SER A 41 8.41 1.52 28.84
C SER A 41 8.79 0.31 27.98
N GLU A 42 9.14 0.52 26.71
CA GLU A 42 9.48 -0.55 25.76
C GLU A 42 10.97 -0.54 25.36
N GLU A 43 11.86 -0.22 26.31
CA GLU A 43 13.31 -0.08 26.04
C GLU A 43 14.07 -1.41 25.89
N GLU A 44 13.43 -2.57 26.08
CA GLU A 44 14.13 -3.86 26.05
C GLU A 44 13.68 -4.75 24.87
N GLY A 45 14.40 -4.62 23.74
CA GLY A 45 14.73 -5.79 22.94
C GLY A 45 13.90 -6.08 21.68
N LEU A 46 13.24 -5.11 21.06
CA LEU A 46 12.68 -5.29 19.73
C LEU A 46 13.38 -4.37 18.73
N GLU A 47 13.93 -4.93 17.66
CA GLU A 47 14.44 -4.16 16.51
C GLU A 47 13.40 -3.12 16.09
N ILE A 48 13.72 -1.86 16.40
CA ILE A 48 12.87 -0.69 16.24
C ILE A 48 12.80 -0.35 14.74
N GLY A 49 11.97 -1.10 14.03
CA GLY A 49 11.76 -0.91 12.60
C GLY A 49 10.49 -1.62 12.17
N MET A 50 9.38 -0.89 12.12
CA MET A 50 8.21 -1.27 11.30
C MET A 50 7.46 -2.56 11.67
N LYS A 51 7.40 -3.00 12.94
CA LYS A 51 6.64 -4.24 13.27
C LYS A 51 5.12 -4.05 13.50
N GLY A 52 4.60 -2.82 13.54
CA GLY A 52 3.19 -2.57 13.89
C GLY A 52 2.29 -2.00 12.79
N TYR A 53 2.86 -1.28 11.81
CA TYR A 53 2.06 -0.55 10.84
C TYR A 53 2.21 -1.20 9.46
N CYS A 54 1.14 -1.84 9.00
CA CYS A 54 1.07 -2.35 7.64
C CYS A 54 1.12 -1.13 6.70
N SER A 55 2.16 -1.05 5.85
CA SER A 55 2.38 0.15 5.05
C SER A 55 1.28 0.24 4.01
N LEU A 56 0.49 1.31 4.04
CA LEU A 56 -0.63 1.49 3.10
C LEU A 56 -0.17 1.42 1.63
N HIS A 57 1.11 1.70 1.35
CA HIS A 57 1.76 1.45 0.07
C HIS A 57 1.76 -0.02 -0.34
N ARG A 58 2.07 -0.94 0.57
CA ARG A 58 2.09 -2.38 0.29
C ARG A 58 0.68 -2.88 -0.01
N GLU A 59 -0.31 -2.47 0.77
CA GLU A 59 -1.72 -2.80 0.53
C GLU A 59 -2.23 -2.21 -0.78
N ALA A 60 -1.88 -0.96 -1.07
CA ALA A 60 -2.21 -0.31 -2.34
C ALA A 60 -1.59 -1.04 -3.53
N ALA A 61 -0.32 -1.42 -3.42
CA ALA A 61 0.39 -2.18 -4.44
C ALA A 61 -0.24 -3.55 -4.68
N TYR A 62 -0.61 -4.27 -3.61
CA TYR A 62 -1.28 -5.56 -3.73
C TYR A 62 -2.64 -5.42 -4.43
N ASN A 63 -3.45 -4.42 -4.06
CA ASN A 63 -4.74 -4.19 -4.70
C ASN A 63 -4.59 -3.74 -6.16
N LEU A 64 -3.59 -2.92 -6.47
CA LEU A 64 -3.26 -2.53 -7.85
C LEU A 64 -2.82 -3.72 -8.69
N HIS A 65 -2.01 -4.62 -8.12
CA HIS A 65 -1.64 -5.90 -8.74
C HIS A 65 -2.87 -6.72 -9.14
N LEU A 66 -3.88 -6.83 -8.26
CA LEU A 66 -5.11 -7.57 -8.56
C LEU A 66 -5.88 -6.98 -9.75
N ILE A 67 -5.94 -5.65 -9.85
CA ILE A 67 -6.56 -4.95 -10.98
C ILE A 67 -5.78 -5.21 -12.27
N TYR A 68 -4.46 -5.07 -12.27
CA TYR A 68 -3.66 -5.35 -13.45
C TYR A 68 -3.75 -6.82 -13.87
N LYS A 69 -3.73 -7.75 -12.92
CA LYS A 69 -3.91 -9.18 -13.18
C LYS A 69 -5.27 -9.48 -13.82
N SER A 70 -6.36 -8.90 -13.33
CA SER A 70 -7.69 -9.13 -13.90
C SER A 70 -7.86 -8.48 -15.28
N SER A 71 -7.15 -7.38 -15.55
CA SER A 71 -7.13 -6.73 -16.86
C SER A 71 -6.24 -7.41 -17.92
N GLY A 72 -5.48 -8.45 -17.55
CA GLY A 72 -4.54 -9.14 -18.44
C GLY A 72 -3.16 -8.47 -18.55
N ALA A 73 -2.92 -7.36 -17.84
CA ALA A 73 -1.64 -6.67 -17.79
C ALA A 73 -0.65 -7.37 -16.83
N LEU A 74 -0.28 -8.61 -17.13
CA LEU A 74 0.49 -9.48 -16.23
C LEU A 74 1.89 -8.95 -15.89
N ASP A 75 2.53 -8.27 -16.83
CA ASP A 75 3.88 -7.72 -16.61
C ASP A 75 3.85 -6.55 -15.62
N LEU A 76 2.88 -5.65 -15.78
CA LEU A 76 2.63 -4.57 -14.81
C LEU A 76 2.25 -5.14 -13.44
N ALA A 77 1.38 -6.15 -13.40
CA ALA A 77 0.99 -6.81 -12.16
C ALA A 77 2.21 -7.39 -11.41
N ARG A 78 3.17 -7.98 -12.12
CA ARG A 78 4.41 -8.53 -11.55
C ARG A 78 5.35 -7.41 -11.09
N GLN A 79 5.50 -6.37 -11.89
CA GLN A 79 6.36 -5.23 -11.58
C GLN A 79 5.93 -4.53 -10.29
N VAL A 80 4.62 -4.24 -10.13
CA VAL A 80 4.10 -3.58 -8.92
C VAL A 80 4.41 -4.38 -7.65
N LEU A 81 4.28 -5.71 -7.69
CA LEU A 81 4.65 -6.53 -6.53
C LEU A 81 6.15 -6.46 -6.25
N LYS A 82 7.00 -6.58 -7.28
CA LYS A 82 8.45 -6.51 -7.12
C LYS A 82 8.91 -5.18 -6.51
N ASP A 83 8.29 -4.08 -6.91
CA ASP A 83 8.72 -2.74 -6.51
C ASP A 83 8.27 -2.38 -5.08
N TYR A 84 7.10 -2.87 -4.64
CA TYR A 84 6.47 -2.42 -3.38
C TYR A 84 6.20 -3.51 -2.34
N CYS A 85 6.13 -4.77 -2.75
CA CYS A 85 5.96 -5.92 -1.88
C CYS A 85 7.26 -6.72 -1.92
N ARG A 86 8.25 -6.38 -1.08
CA ARG A 86 9.47 -7.21 -0.91
C ARG A 86 9.04 -8.68 -0.71
N LEU A 87 9.14 -9.48 -1.76
CA LEU A 87 8.76 -10.89 -1.87
C LEU A 87 9.98 -11.64 -2.40
#